data_AF-A0A9X9Q8D7-F1
#
_entry.id   AF-A0A9X9Q8D7-F1
#
_cell.length_a   1.000
_cell.length_b   1.000
_cell.length_c   1.000
_cell.angle_alpha   90.00
_cell.angle_beta   90.00
_cell.angle_gamma   90.00
#
_symmetry.space_group_name_H-M   'P 1'
#
loop_
_entity.id
_entity.type
_entity.pdbx_description
1 polymer ?
#
loop_
_entity_poly.entity_id
_entity_poly.type
_entity_poly.pdbx_seq_one_letter_code
_entity_poly.pdbx_strand_id
1 'polypeptide(L)'
;GRGSPLGFYHVQNIAVEVTESFVEYIKTKPIVFEVFGHYQQHPLHLQGQELNSPPQPSRRFFPPPMPLSKPVPATKLNTMSKTSLGQSMSKYDLLVWFEISELEPTGEYIPAVVDHTAGLPCQGTFLLHQGIQRRITVTIIHEKGSELHWKDVRELVVGEYMPSAEVGTR
;
A
#
# COMPACT_ATOMS: atom_id res chain seq x y z
N GLY A 1 -23.99 -8.50 5.49
CA GLY A 1 -25.25 -8.58 4.73
C GLY A 1 -25.54 -10.02 4.37
N ARG A 2 -26.82 -10.44 4.34
CA ARG A 2 -27.25 -11.81 4.00
C ARG A 2 -27.37 -12.02 2.48
N GLY A 3 -26.34 -11.64 1.72
CA GLY A 3 -26.30 -11.81 0.26
C GLY A 3 -25.22 -12.81 -0.14
N SER A 4 -25.38 -13.42 -1.31
CA SER A 4 -24.32 -14.22 -1.91
C SER A 4 -23.06 -13.37 -2.11
N PRO A 5 -21.86 -13.95 -2.00
CA PRO A 5 -20.60 -13.24 -2.18
C PRO A 5 -20.53 -12.59 -3.55
N LEU A 6 -20.01 -11.37 -3.63
CA LEU A 6 -19.73 -10.73 -4.90
C LEU A 6 -18.57 -11.45 -5.57
N GLY A 7 -18.80 -11.99 -6.77
CA GLY A 7 -17.74 -12.57 -7.58
C GLY A 7 -16.86 -11.49 -8.23
N PHE A 8 -15.75 -11.93 -8.83
CA PHE A 8 -14.98 -11.07 -9.73
C PHE A 8 -15.86 -10.58 -10.87
N TYR A 9 -15.60 -9.35 -11.36
CA TYR A 9 -16.39 -8.69 -12.41
C TYR A 9 -17.86 -8.41 -12.04
N HIS A 10 -18.16 -8.28 -10.74
CA HIS A 10 -19.48 -7.87 -10.29
C HIS A 10 -19.82 -6.45 -10.76
N VAL A 11 -21.00 -6.29 -11.37
CA VAL A 11 -21.56 -5.01 -11.78
C VAL A 11 -22.80 -4.72 -10.93
N GLN A 12 -22.80 -3.57 -10.25
CA GLN A 12 -23.95 -3.09 -9.50
C GLN A 12 -24.44 -1.76 -10.09
N ASN A 13 -25.70 -1.72 -10.52
CA ASN A 13 -26.34 -0.48 -10.94
C ASN A 13 -26.92 0.21 -9.70
N ILE A 14 -26.60 1.49 -9.52
CA ILE A 14 -27.12 2.32 -8.44
C ILE A 14 -27.95 3.44 -9.06
N ALA A 15 -29.20 3.56 -8.64
CA ALA A 15 -30.10 4.64 -9.04
C ALA A 15 -30.45 5.48 -7.81
N VAL A 16 -30.37 6.79 -7.95
CA VAL A 16 -30.70 7.76 -6.90
C VAL A 16 -31.61 8.81 -7.51
N GLU A 17 -32.64 9.23 -6.77
CA GLU A 17 -33.49 10.34 -7.16
C GLU A 17 -32.70 11.66 -7.13
N VAL A 18 -32.79 12.45 -8.20
CA VAL A 18 -32.03 13.69 -8.32
C VAL A 18 -32.76 14.80 -7.57
N THR A 19 -32.21 15.20 -6.42
CA THR A 19 -32.66 16.35 -5.63
C THR A 19 -31.72 17.55 -5.81
N GLU A 20 -32.17 18.75 -5.43
CA GLU A 20 -31.30 19.94 -5.41
C GLU A 20 -30.08 19.74 -4.49
N SER A 21 -30.28 19.13 -3.32
CA SER A 21 -29.21 18.80 -2.38
C SER A 21 -28.21 17.79 -2.96
N PHE A 22 -28.67 16.81 -3.75
CA PHE A 22 -27.80 15.88 -4.45
C PHE A 22 -26.94 16.60 -5.49
N VAL A 23 -27.54 17.49 -6.28
CA VAL A 23 -26.84 18.30 -7.29
C VAL A 23 -25.79 19.20 -6.63
N GLU A 24 -26.11 19.86 -5.52
CA GLU A 24 -25.16 20.68 -4.77
C GLU A 24 -24.00 19.87 -4.18
N TYR A 25 -24.31 18.66 -3.68
CA TYR A 25 -23.31 17.74 -3.16
C TYR A 25 -22.32 17.31 -4.24
N ILE A 26 -22.78 16.79 -5.38
CA ILE A 26 -21.89 16.26 -6.42
C ILE A 26 -21.06 17.34 -7.12
N LYS A 27 -21.50 18.61 -7.07
CA LYS A 27 -20.72 19.77 -7.56
C LYS A 27 -19.48 20.06 -6.71
N THR A 28 -19.53 19.74 -5.42
CA THR A 28 -18.52 20.18 -4.44
C THR A 28 -17.79 19.02 -3.77
N LYS A 29 -18.36 17.82 -3.79
CA LYS A 29 -17.86 16.64 -3.07
C LYS A 29 -17.89 15.40 -3.98
N PRO A 30 -16.87 14.53 -3.90
CA PRO A 30 -16.88 13.26 -4.62
C PRO A 30 -17.91 12.30 -4.02
N ILE A 31 -18.45 11.40 -4.85
CA ILE A 31 -19.30 10.30 -4.37
C ILE A 31 -18.39 9.25 -3.72
N VAL A 32 -18.66 8.91 -2.45
CA VAL A 32 -17.89 7.93 -1.69
C VAL A 32 -18.60 6.57 -1.74
N PHE A 33 -17.85 5.53 -2.10
CA PHE A 33 -18.30 4.15 -2.01
C PHE A 33 -17.39 3.37 -1.06
N GLU A 34 -17.98 2.63 -0.12
CA GLU A 34 -17.26 1.71 0.76
C GLU A 34 -17.57 0.27 0.36
N VAL A 35 -16.53 -0.52 0.12
CA VAL A 35 -16.65 -1.92 -0.27
C VAL A 35 -16.12 -2.79 0.86
N PHE A 36 -16.98 -3.65 1.41
CA PHE A 36 -16.63 -4.58 2.49
C PHE A 36 -16.57 -6.00 1.96
N GLY A 37 -15.39 -6.61 2.00
CA GLY A 37 -15.17 -8.03 1.70
C GLY A 37 -14.92 -8.81 2.98
N HIS A 38 -15.47 -10.02 3.07
CA HIS A 38 -15.07 -11.00 4.09
C HIS A 38 -14.31 -12.11 3.38
N TYR A 39 -13.19 -12.54 3.95
CA TYR A 39 -12.49 -13.71 3.47
C TYR A 39 -13.43 -14.92 3.54
N GLN A 40 -13.74 -15.52 2.39
CA GLN A 40 -14.43 -16.81 2.34
C GLN A 40 -13.36 -17.89 2.29
N GLN A 41 -13.36 -18.77 3.28
CA GLN A 41 -12.43 -19.88 3.38
C GLN A 41 -12.45 -20.69 2.08
N HIS A 42 -11.44 -20.49 1.23
CA HIS A 42 -11.29 -21.22 -0.01
C HIS A 42 -10.95 -22.69 0.32
N PRO A 43 -11.43 -23.70 -0.43
CA PRO A 43 -11.09 -25.11 -0.16
C PRO A 43 -9.58 -25.37 -0.14
N LEU A 44 -8.80 -24.63 -0.95
CA LEU A 44 -7.33 -24.69 -0.95
C LEU A 44 -6.67 -23.86 0.16
N HIS A 45 -7.42 -23.15 1.00
CA HIS A 45 -6.85 -22.42 2.14
C HIS A 45 -6.17 -23.36 3.13
N LEU A 46 -6.76 -24.53 3.36
CA LEU A 46 -6.18 -25.58 4.20
C LEU A 46 -4.95 -26.22 3.56
N GLN A 47 -4.85 -26.20 2.23
CA GLN A 47 -3.67 -26.71 1.52
C GLN A 47 -2.49 -25.74 1.61
N GLY A 48 -2.76 -24.44 1.83
CA GLY A 48 -1.74 -23.41 2.08
C GLY A 48 -1.44 -23.17 3.56
N GLN A 49 -2.34 -23.59 4.47
CA GLN A 49 -1.99 -23.76 5.89
C GLN A 49 -1.32 -25.12 6.05
N GLU A 50 0.00 -25.12 5.83
CA GLU A 50 0.88 -26.11 6.45
C GLU A 50 0.38 -26.37 7.88
N LEU A 51 -0.07 -27.60 8.15
CA LEU A 51 -0.61 -28.09 9.44
C LEU A 51 0.41 -28.07 10.59
N ASN A 52 1.48 -27.30 10.43
CA ASN A 52 2.59 -27.10 11.35
C ASN A 52 2.84 -25.61 11.67
N SER A 53 1.88 -24.71 11.44
CA SER A 53 2.06 -23.32 11.91
C SER A 53 2.19 -23.32 13.45
N PRO A 54 3.35 -22.93 14.01
CA PRO A 54 3.52 -22.86 15.46
C PRO A 54 2.47 -21.91 16.07
N PRO A 55 2.14 -22.05 17.37
CA PRO A 55 1.17 -21.18 18.03
C PRO A 55 1.46 -19.72 17.70
N GLN A 56 0.47 -19.02 17.12
CA GLN A 56 0.67 -17.65 16.66
C GLN A 56 1.24 -16.82 17.82
N PRO A 57 2.38 -16.14 17.61
CA PRO A 57 3.02 -15.38 18.67
C PRO A 57 2.04 -14.32 19.15
N SER A 58 1.83 -14.28 20.47
CA SER A 58 0.99 -13.29 21.12
C SER A 58 1.37 -11.87 20.66
N ARG A 59 0.39 -10.94 20.64
CA ARG A 59 0.60 -9.51 20.35
C ARG A 59 1.76 -8.86 21.13
N ARG A 60 2.27 -9.49 22.19
CA ARG A 60 3.45 -9.04 22.97
C ARG A 60 4.78 -9.16 22.23
N PHE A 61 4.88 -9.95 21.15
CA PHE A 61 6.12 -10.13 20.40
C PHE A 61 6.26 -9.17 19.21
N PHE A 62 5.21 -8.40 18.89
CA PHE A 62 5.32 -7.37 17.88
C PHE A 62 5.95 -6.12 18.51
N PRO A 63 7.00 -5.54 17.90
CA PRO A 63 7.52 -4.27 18.36
C PRO A 63 6.43 -3.20 18.27
N PRO A 64 6.40 -2.22 19.21
CA PRO A 64 5.48 -1.10 19.11
C PRO A 64 5.66 -0.39 17.75
N PRO A 65 4.58 0.10 17.13
CA PRO A 65 4.67 0.85 15.87
C PRO A 65 5.69 1.98 16.02
N MET A 66 6.70 1.99 15.15
CA MET A 66 7.71 3.03 15.20
C MET A 66 7.11 4.36 14.78
N PRO A 67 7.50 5.48 15.42
CA PRO A 67 7.10 6.79 14.95
C PRO A 67 7.59 6.99 13.51
N LEU A 68 6.68 7.39 12.62
CA LEU A 68 7.02 7.68 11.23
C LEU A 68 8.11 8.77 11.20
N SER A 69 9.21 8.49 10.49
CA SER A 69 10.25 9.49 10.26
C SER A 69 9.66 10.69 9.51
N LYS A 70 10.20 11.89 9.76
CA LYS A 70 9.85 13.06 8.95
C LYS A 70 10.12 12.74 7.47
N PRO A 71 9.26 13.19 6.53
CA PRO A 71 9.52 13.03 5.10
C PRO A 71 10.92 13.58 4.78
N VAL A 72 11.75 12.77 4.12
CA VAL A 72 13.09 13.21 3.76
C VAL A 72 12.97 14.23 2.62
N PRO A 73 13.48 15.47 2.77
CA PRO A 73 13.43 16.46 1.72
C PRO A 73 14.23 15.99 0.49
N ALA A 74 13.71 16.22 -0.72
CA ALA A 74 14.48 15.99 -1.94
C ALA A 74 15.69 16.93 -1.97
N THR A 75 16.89 16.38 -2.14
CA THR A 75 18.14 17.15 -2.02
C THR A 75 18.62 17.68 -3.37
N LYS A 76 18.16 17.11 -4.48
CA LYS A 76 18.63 17.44 -5.84
C LYS A 76 17.60 18.14 -6.71
N LEU A 77 16.37 18.28 -6.24
CA LEU A 77 15.33 18.97 -6.98
C LEU A 77 15.50 20.48 -6.80
N ASN A 78 16.19 21.13 -7.74
CA ASN A 78 16.09 22.59 -7.88
C ASN A 78 14.61 22.92 -8.04
N THR A 79 14.08 23.74 -7.13
CA THR A 79 12.70 24.22 -7.19
C THR A 79 12.53 24.88 -8.55
N MET A 80 11.84 24.22 -9.48
CA MET A 80 11.44 24.86 -10.73
C MET A 80 10.80 26.19 -10.34
N SER A 81 11.36 27.29 -10.86
CA SER A 81 10.92 28.65 -10.55
C SER A 81 9.40 28.67 -10.62
N LYS A 82 8.73 28.88 -9.47
CA LYS A 82 7.27 29.00 -9.41
C LYS A 82 6.87 30.05 -10.43
N THR A 83 6.31 29.64 -11.56
CA THR A 83 5.59 30.55 -12.44
C THR A 83 4.38 31.01 -11.64
N SER A 84 4.36 32.30 -11.30
CA SER A 84 3.37 32.95 -10.46
C SER A 84 2.02 33.08 -11.17
N LEU A 85 1.34 31.97 -11.47
CA LEU A 85 -0.03 31.93 -11.97
C LEU A 85 -0.73 30.77 -11.26
N GLY A 86 -1.71 31.10 -10.41
CA GLY A 86 -2.29 30.20 -9.42
C GLY A 86 -3.25 29.14 -9.96
N GLN A 87 -2.80 28.26 -10.85
CA GLN A 87 -3.57 27.11 -11.31
C GLN A 87 -2.69 25.86 -11.35
N SER A 88 -3.19 24.76 -10.77
CA SER A 88 -2.61 23.43 -10.94
C SER A 88 -2.69 23.09 -12.43
N MET A 89 -1.55 23.02 -13.12
CA MET A 89 -1.51 22.86 -14.58
C MET A 89 -2.12 21.53 -15.03
N SER A 90 -2.02 20.47 -14.22
CA SER A 90 -2.73 19.20 -14.39
C SER A 90 -2.73 18.37 -13.10
N LYS A 91 -3.73 17.51 -12.91
CA LYS A 91 -3.81 16.52 -11.83
C LYS A 91 -3.75 15.13 -12.47
N TYR A 92 -2.96 14.24 -11.89
CA TYR A 92 -2.83 12.85 -12.34
C TYR A 92 -3.06 11.88 -11.19
N ASP A 93 -3.87 10.85 -11.41
CA ASP A 93 -3.94 9.69 -10.52
C ASP A 93 -2.75 8.75 -10.77
N LEU A 94 -2.07 8.39 -9.69
CA LEU A 94 -0.91 7.49 -9.70
C LEU A 94 -1.23 6.22 -8.92
N LEU A 95 -0.94 5.07 -9.50
CA LEU A 95 -0.84 3.79 -8.82
C LEU A 95 0.64 3.46 -8.63
N VAL A 96 1.06 3.32 -7.37
CA VAL A 96 2.43 2.96 -7.02
C VAL A 96 2.43 1.58 -6.38
N TRP A 97 3.18 0.66 -6.97
CA TRP A 97 3.37 -0.69 -6.47
C TRP A 97 4.78 -0.85 -5.94
N PHE A 98 4.89 -1.43 -4.74
CA PHE A 98 6.17 -1.76 -4.11
C PHE A 98 6.27 -3.28 -3.98
N GLU A 99 7.36 -3.83 -4.49
CA GLU A 99 7.72 -5.22 -4.29
C GLU A 99 9.07 -5.29 -3.58
N ILE A 100 9.14 -6.09 -2.53
CA ILE A 100 10.37 -6.33 -1.77
C ILE A 100 10.72 -7.80 -1.95
N SER A 101 11.90 -8.05 -2.50
CA SER A 101 12.44 -9.39 -2.69
C SER A 101 13.71 -9.57 -1.85
N GLU A 102 13.95 -10.80 -1.42
CA GLU A 102 15.14 -11.20 -0.67
C GLU A 102 16.01 -12.15 -1.49
N LEU A 103 17.33 -12.03 -1.33
CA LEU A 103 18.30 -12.90 -1.98
C LEU A 103 18.37 -14.25 -1.27
N GLU A 104 18.07 -15.33 -1.98
CA GLU A 104 18.26 -16.70 -1.50
C GLU A 104 19.70 -17.21 -1.71
N PRO A 105 20.10 -18.29 -1.00
CA PRO A 105 21.41 -18.94 -1.20
C PRO A 105 21.65 -19.42 -2.64
N THR A 106 20.58 -19.63 -3.41
CA THR A 106 20.61 -19.98 -4.83
C THR A 106 21.13 -18.83 -5.71
N GLY A 107 21.12 -17.59 -5.19
CA GLY A 107 21.44 -16.37 -5.94
C GLY A 107 20.22 -15.70 -6.58
N GLU A 108 19.03 -16.28 -6.42
CA GLU A 108 17.78 -15.72 -6.94
C GLU A 108 17.13 -14.75 -5.94
N TYR A 109 16.41 -13.77 -6.47
CA TYR A 109 15.58 -12.88 -5.66
C TYR A 109 14.14 -13.39 -5.67
N ILE A 110 13.62 -13.73 -4.49
CA ILE A 110 12.24 -14.19 -4.31
C ILE A 110 11.44 -13.19 -3.46
N PRO A 111 10.10 -13.12 -3.61
CA PRO A 111 9.27 -12.24 -2.79
C PRO A 111 9.50 -12.46 -1.29
N ALA A 112 9.74 -11.38 -0.54
CA ALA A 112 9.96 -11.47 0.89
C ALA A 112 8.66 -11.80 1.63
N VAL A 113 8.71 -12.79 2.51
CA VAL A 113 7.58 -13.16 3.37
C VAL A 113 7.39 -12.09 4.44
N VAL A 114 6.16 -11.65 4.62
CA VAL A 114 5.77 -10.66 5.62
C VAL A 114 4.91 -11.28 6.70
N ASP A 115 5.17 -10.91 7.95
CA ASP A 115 4.28 -11.20 9.05
C ASP A 115 3.25 -10.08 9.23
N HIS A 116 2.05 -10.47 9.61
CA HIS A 116 0.96 -9.55 9.91
C HIS A 116 0.56 -9.65 11.38
N THR A 117 0.28 -8.50 11.99
CA THR A 117 -0.37 -8.46 13.29
C THR A 117 -1.74 -9.14 13.20
N ALA A 118 -1.98 -10.12 14.08
CA ALA A 118 -3.19 -10.95 14.06
C ALA A 118 -4.48 -10.11 13.98
N GLY A 119 -5.32 -10.43 12.98
CA GLY A 119 -6.65 -9.84 12.77
C GLY A 119 -6.70 -8.54 11.98
N LEU A 120 -5.56 -7.99 11.54
CA LEU A 120 -5.50 -6.71 10.82
C LEU A 120 -4.57 -6.78 9.58
N PRO A 121 -4.90 -7.61 8.57
CA PRO A 121 -4.19 -7.55 7.29
C PRO A 121 -4.31 -6.13 6.70
N CYS A 122 -3.23 -5.65 6.09
CA CYS A 122 -3.17 -4.37 5.37
C CYS A 122 -3.23 -3.09 6.23
N GLN A 123 -3.02 -3.14 7.56
CA GLN A 123 -3.01 -1.92 8.39
C GLN A 123 -1.70 -1.09 8.30
N GLY A 124 -1.06 -1.06 7.14
CA GLY A 124 0.04 -0.16 6.79
C GLY A 124 1.40 -0.47 7.41
N THR A 125 1.52 -1.48 8.28
CA THR A 125 2.81 -1.96 8.82
C THR A 125 3.01 -3.42 8.42
N PHE A 126 4.11 -3.69 7.73
CA PHE A 126 4.54 -5.03 7.34
C PHE A 126 5.83 -5.36 8.08
N LEU A 127 5.89 -6.53 8.73
CA LEU A 127 7.11 -6.98 9.39
C LEU A 127 7.82 -7.94 8.46
N LEU A 128 9.05 -7.59 8.11
CA LEU A 128 9.97 -8.44 7.36
C LEU A 128 10.92 -9.09 8.36
N HIS A 129 11.22 -10.37 8.14
CA HIS A 129 12.25 -11.08 8.90
C HIS A 129 13.63 -10.43 8.70
N GLN A 130 14.65 -10.85 9.45
CA GLN A 130 16.02 -10.46 9.12
C GLN A 130 16.42 -11.13 7.80
N GLY A 131 17.01 -10.37 6.89
CA GLY A 131 17.46 -10.87 5.59
C GLY A 131 18.80 -10.25 5.21
N ILE A 132 19.52 -10.91 4.31
CA ILE A 132 20.91 -10.55 3.98
C ILE A 132 20.94 -9.35 3.02
N GLN A 133 20.28 -9.50 1.88
CA GLN A 133 20.23 -8.48 0.84
C GLN A 133 18.85 -8.44 0.23
N ARG A 134 18.33 -7.23 0.02
CA ARG A 134 16.99 -7.01 -0.52
C ARG A 134 17.00 -6.18 -1.77
N ARG A 135 16.07 -6.47 -2.67
CA ARG A 135 15.76 -5.67 -3.86
C ARG A 135 14.38 -5.06 -3.67
N ILE A 136 14.30 -3.74 -3.81
CA ILE A 136 13.03 -3.01 -3.78
C ILE A 136 12.71 -2.60 -5.21
N THR A 137 11.62 -3.13 -5.76
CA THR A 137 11.11 -2.76 -7.08
C THR A 137 9.93 -1.81 -6.88
N VAL A 138 9.99 -0.66 -7.53
CA VAL A 138 8.92 0.34 -7.50
C VAL A 138 8.36 0.47 -8.91
N THR A 139 7.06 0.18 -9.07
CA THR A 139 6.35 0.34 -10.34
C THR A 139 5.37 1.49 -10.19
N ILE A 140 5.54 2.53 -11.00
CA ILE A 140 4.66 3.70 -11.01
C ILE A 140 3.84 3.65 -12.30
N ILE A 141 2.53 3.65 -12.15
CA ILE A 141 1.57 3.70 -13.24
C ILE A 141 0.78 5.00 -13.08
N HIS A 142 0.62 5.74 -14.15
CA HIS A 142 -0.16 6.97 -14.16
C HIS A 142 -1.27 6.87 -15.19
N GLU A 143 -2.37 7.59 -14.97
CA GLU A 143 -3.41 7.69 -15.99
C GLU A 143 -2.88 8.29 -17.30
N LYS A 144 -3.47 7.89 -18.43
CA LYS A 144 -3.02 8.36 -19.73
C LYS A 144 -3.35 9.85 -19.90
N GLY A 145 -2.33 10.67 -20.11
CA GLY A 145 -2.48 12.10 -20.37
C GLY A 145 -1.43 12.63 -21.34
N SER A 146 -1.70 13.78 -21.94
CA SER A 146 -0.83 14.41 -22.92
C SER A 146 0.19 15.38 -22.32
N GLU A 147 0.12 15.69 -21.03
CA GLU A 147 1.06 16.64 -20.41
C GLU A 147 2.16 15.95 -19.60
N LEU A 148 1.84 14.84 -18.93
CA LEU A 148 2.82 14.05 -18.18
C LEU A 148 3.64 13.16 -19.12
N HIS A 149 4.87 13.60 -19.40
CA HIS A 149 5.87 12.82 -20.13
C HIS A 149 6.98 12.41 -19.19
N TRP A 150 6.90 11.19 -18.63
CA TRP A 150 7.96 10.65 -17.79
C TRP A 150 9.24 10.46 -18.61
N LYS A 151 10.34 11.09 -18.20
CA LYS A 151 11.63 11.01 -18.92
C LYS A 151 12.65 10.16 -18.19
N ASP A 152 12.87 10.44 -16.91
CA ASP A 152 13.80 9.71 -16.06
C ASP A 152 13.37 9.76 -14.58
N VAL A 153 14.01 8.92 -13.77
CA VAL A 153 13.93 8.98 -12.30
C VAL A 153 15.15 9.77 -11.82
N ARG A 154 14.93 10.93 -11.21
CA ARG A 154 16.03 11.83 -10.77
C ARG A 154 16.61 11.47 -9.41
N GLU A 155 15.76 11.12 -8.47
CA GLU A 155 16.14 10.88 -7.09
C GLU A 155 15.15 9.87 -6.47
N LEU A 156 15.69 8.86 -5.79
CA LEU A 156 14.94 8.00 -4.89
C LEU A 156 15.52 8.25 -3.49
N VAL A 157 14.67 8.71 -2.58
CA VAL A 157 15.06 8.94 -1.19
C VAL A 157 14.40 7.90 -0.32
N VAL A 158 15.21 7.17 0.43
CA VAL A 158 14.75 6.18 1.41
C VAL A 158 14.92 6.79 2.79
N GLY A 159 13.88 6.71 3.61
CA GLY A 159 13.93 7.17 5.01
C GLY A 159 14.92 6.36 5.85
N GLU A 160 15.09 6.77 7.10
CA GLU A 160 15.99 6.06 8.01
C GLU A 160 15.53 4.62 8.24
N TYR A 161 16.47 3.69 8.19
CA TYR A 161 16.25 2.36 8.70
C TYR A 161 16.46 2.41 10.22
N MET A 162 15.44 2.04 10.99
CA MET A 162 15.61 1.77 12.41
C MET A 162 15.69 0.25 12.56
N PRO A 163 16.87 -0.32 12.90
CA PRO A 163 16.93 -1.72 13.31
C PRO A 163 15.99 -1.86 14.52
N SER A 164 15.14 -2.88 14.55
CA SER A 164 14.24 -3.10 15.68
C SER A 164 15.05 -3.01 16.96
N ALA A 165 14.62 -2.16 17.90
CA ALA A 165 15.30 -2.00 19.18
C ALA A 165 15.64 -3.39 19.73
N GLU A 166 16.92 -3.63 20.04
CA GLU A 166 17.31 -4.78 20.84
C GLU A 166 16.33 -4.87 22.00
N VAL A 167 15.57 -5.98 22.07
CA VAL A 167 14.75 -6.29 23.23
C VAL A 167 15.73 -6.37 24.39
N GLY A 168 15.82 -5.26 25.14
CA GLY A 168 16.75 -5.09 26.24
C GLY A 168 16.58 -6.27 27.19
N THR A 169 17.60 -7.12 27.24
CA THR A 169 17.73 -8.13 28.28
C THR A 169 18.11 -7.38 29.56
N ARG A 170 17.13 -7.18 30.44
CA ARG A 170 17.35 -7.00 31.89
C ARG A 170 16.22 -7.67 32.65
#